data_AF-A0A5F9D1G2-F1
#
_entry.id   AF-A0A5F9D1G2-F1
#
_cell.length_a   1.000
_cell.length_b   1.000
_cell.length_c   1.000
_cell.angle_alpha   90.00
_cell.angle_beta   90.00
_cell.angle_gamma   90.00
#
_symmetry.space_group_name_H-M   'P 1'
#
loop_
_entity.id
_entity.type
_entity.pdbx_description
1 polymer ?
#
loop_
_entity_poly.entity_id
_entity_poly.type
_entity_poly.pdbx_seq_one_letter_code
_entity_poly.pdbx_strand_id
1 'polypeptide(L)'
;MVQPDMLNVHLLPHTHDDVGWVKTVDQYYYGVRNVLHHGAVKNILDSVISALRAEPSRRFVYVEMAFFSRWWHQQTNETQQAVRELVRQGRLEFANGGWVMNDEAATHYGAIVDQMTLGLRFLQDTFGDDGRPRVAWHIDPFGHSREQASLFAQVLCGPLWMHPSLVLTPPSPLTSPWPVVTPARSGSKSEPLLWTLLSLLSPLPALAPPHMLGSWLLPKLSGRWKPRVL
;
A
#
# COMPACT_ATOMS: atom_id res chain seq x y z
N MET A 1 -14.25 18.85 -0.45
CA MET A 1 -15.22 18.59 -1.54
C MET A 1 -14.46 18.70 -2.85
N VAL A 2 -14.76 17.83 -3.81
CA VAL A 2 -14.22 17.89 -5.16
C VAL A 2 -15.12 18.81 -6.00
N GLN A 3 -14.53 19.73 -6.76
CA GLN A 3 -15.24 20.63 -7.68
C GLN A 3 -15.04 20.14 -9.12
N PRO A 4 -16.07 19.59 -9.81
CA PRO A 4 -15.92 18.90 -11.10
C PRO A 4 -15.26 19.73 -12.21
N ASP A 5 -15.51 21.04 -12.23
CA ASP A 5 -15.04 21.95 -13.29
C ASP A 5 -13.79 22.76 -12.88
N MET A 6 -13.11 22.34 -11.82
CA MET A 6 -11.87 22.96 -11.35
C MET A 6 -10.74 21.94 -11.21
N LEU A 7 -9.51 22.43 -11.23
CA LEU A 7 -8.36 21.66 -10.77
C LEU A 7 -8.51 21.40 -9.25
N ASN A 8 -8.59 20.13 -8.88
CA ASN A 8 -8.62 19.72 -7.48
C ASN A 8 -7.22 19.31 -7.05
N VAL A 9 -6.64 20.07 -6.11
CA VAL A 9 -5.35 19.73 -5.50
C VAL A 9 -5.60 19.01 -4.19
N HIS A 10 -5.27 17.71 -4.16
CA HIS A 10 -5.35 16.90 -2.96
C HIS A 10 -4.01 16.97 -2.22
N LEU A 11 -3.99 17.59 -1.05
CA LEU A 11 -2.84 17.59 -0.17
C LEU A 11 -2.91 16.34 0.72
N LEU A 12 -1.87 15.50 0.68
CA LEU A 12 -1.76 14.29 1.49
C LEU A 12 -0.60 14.45 2.48
N PRO A 13 -0.85 14.96 3.69
CA PRO A 13 0.17 15.01 4.74
C PRO A 13 0.57 13.59 5.16
N HIS A 14 1.87 13.31 5.13
CA HIS A 14 2.45 12.04 5.54
C HIS A 14 3.83 12.26 6.18
N THR A 15 4.35 11.21 6.79
CA THR A 15 5.77 11.09 7.18
C THR A 15 6.32 9.81 6.55
N HIS A 16 7.63 9.77 6.30
CA HIS A 16 8.31 8.55 5.88
C HIS A 16 9.27 8.16 7.00
N ASP A 17 8.92 7.10 7.73
CA ASP A 17 9.61 6.70 8.95
C ASP A 17 10.37 5.39 8.71
N ASP A 18 11.63 5.48 8.25
CA ASP A 18 12.47 4.30 8.03
C ASP A 18 12.58 3.42 9.27
N VAL A 19 12.20 2.15 9.14
CA VAL A 19 12.32 1.14 10.21
C VAL A 19 13.76 0.61 10.25
N GLY A 20 14.70 1.53 10.48
CA GLY A 20 16.13 1.29 10.42
C GLY A 20 16.74 1.70 9.08
N TRP A 21 17.72 2.61 9.13
CA TRP A 21 18.52 3.05 7.97
C TRP A 21 19.86 3.62 8.48
N VAL A 22 19.96 4.95 8.65
CA VAL A 22 21.15 5.59 9.26
C VAL A 22 21.11 5.56 10.80
N LYS A 23 19.94 5.33 11.39
CA LYS A 23 19.76 5.04 12.82
C LYS A 23 19.06 3.70 13.01
N THR A 24 19.20 3.11 14.19
CA THR A 24 18.40 1.92 14.55
C THR A 24 16.93 2.28 14.78
N VAL A 25 16.04 1.28 14.76
CA VAL A 25 14.61 1.46 15.03
C VAL A 25 14.37 2.22 16.34
N ASP A 26 15.02 1.81 17.43
CA ASP A 26 14.87 2.48 18.73
C ASP A 26 15.41 3.91 18.72
N GLN A 27 16.49 4.15 17.98
CA GLN A 27 17.09 5.48 17.86
C GLN A 27 16.20 6.44 17.08
N TYR A 28 15.53 5.97 16.03
CA TYR A 28 14.47 6.72 15.34
C TYR A 28 13.25 6.94 16.23
N TYR A 29 12.81 5.91 16.95
CA TYR A 29 11.61 5.99 17.77
C TYR A 29 11.75 7.06 18.88
N TYR A 30 12.82 6.99 19.66
CA TYR A 30 13.06 7.91 20.78
C TYR A 30 13.75 9.22 20.38
N GLY A 31 14.22 9.35 19.14
CA GLY A 31 14.90 10.56 18.70
C GLY A 31 16.29 10.76 19.30
N VAL A 32 17.03 9.68 19.51
CA VAL A 32 18.42 9.76 19.98
C VAL A 32 19.39 9.77 18.79
N ARG A 33 20.64 10.19 19.04
CA ARG A 33 21.69 10.36 18.02
C ARG A 33 21.27 11.27 16.85
N ASN A 34 20.58 12.37 17.15
CA ASN A 34 20.12 13.33 16.14
C ASN A 34 21.25 14.00 15.34
N VAL A 35 22.51 13.89 15.79
CA VAL A 35 23.69 14.27 15.00
C VAL A 35 23.84 13.45 13.71
N LEU A 36 23.31 12.22 13.67
CA LEU A 36 23.32 11.38 12.47
C LEU A 36 22.12 11.70 11.56
N HIS A 37 20.95 11.83 12.16
CA HIS A 37 19.71 12.16 11.47
C HIS A 37 18.71 12.74 12.45
N HIS A 38 18.23 13.95 12.18
CA HIS A 38 17.26 14.63 13.04
C HIS A 38 15.86 14.02 12.84
N GLY A 39 15.26 13.48 13.91
CA GLY A 39 13.89 12.98 13.85
C GLY A 39 13.58 11.99 14.97
N ALA A 40 12.35 12.04 15.46
CA ALA A 40 11.84 11.22 16.55
C ALA A 40 10.40 10.79 16.23
N VAL A 41 10.19 9.52 15.90
CA VAL A 41 8.88 9.02 15.46
C VAL A 41 7.82 9.18 16.55
N LYS A 42 8.20 8.99 17.82
CA LYS A 42 7.31 9.25 18.95
C LYS A 42 6.77 10.69 18.94
N ASN A 43 7.64 11.67 18.73
CA ASN A 43 7.25 13.09 18.72
C ASN A 43 6.38 13.42 17.50
N ILE A 44 6.66 12.78 16.35
CA ILE A 44 5.85 12.91 15.14
C ILE A 44 4.42 12.46 15.44
N LEU A 45 4.24 11.23 15.95
CA LEU A 45 2.92 10.70 16.29
C LEU A 45 2.19 11.55 17.35
N ASP A 46 2.86 11.93 18.43
CA ASP A 46 2.29 12.81 19.46
C ASP A 46 1.79 14.13 18.86
N SER A 47 2.59 14.75 17.98
CA SER A 47 2.26 16.02 17.33
C SER A 47 1.14 15.89 16.31
N VAL A 48 1.09 14.80 15.54
CA VAL A 48 0.04 14.52 14.56
C VAL A 48 -1.30 14.37 15.27
N ILE A 49 -1.37 13.57 16.34
CA ILE A 49 -2.61 13.40 17.09
C ILE A 49 -3.09 14.71 17.69
N SER A 50 -2.17 15.51 18.26
CA SER A 50 -2.50 16.85 18.76
C SER A 50 -3.03 17.77 17.64
N ALA A 51 -2.35 17.79 16.48
CA ALA A 51 -2.74 18.63 15.34
C ALA A 51 -4.09 18.20 14.74
N LEU A 52 -4.38 16.91 14.66
CA LEU A 52 -5.66 16.39 14.21
C LEU A 52 -6.77 16.74 15.21
N ARG A 53 -6.54 16.64 16.52
CA ARG A 53 -7.55 17.04 17.52
C ARG A 53 -7.88 18.53 17.48
N ALA A 54 -6.89 19.36 17.12
CA ALA A 54 -7.05 20.81 17.11
C ALA A 54 -7.90 21.35 15.93
N GLU A 55 -7.92 20.68 14.77
CA GLU A 55 -8.58 21.19 13.57
C GLU A 55 -9.28 20.05 12.80
N PRO A 56 -10.63 19.98 12.78
CA PRO A 56 -11.40 18.91 12.17
C PRO A 56 -11.15 18.67 10.67
N SER A 57 -10.74 19.70 9.92
CA SER A 57 -10.45 19.57 8.48
C SER A 57 -9.14 18.84 8.17
N ARG A 58 -8.22 18.73 9.14
CA ARG A 58 -6.92 18.08 8.92
C ARG A 58 -7.08 16.57 8.79
N ARG A 59 -6.24 16.02 7.90
CA ARG A 59 -6.04 14.60 7.68
C ARG A 59 -4.55 14.26 7.71
N PHE A 60 -4.22 13.03 8.03
CA PHE A 60 -2.86 12.51 7.99
C PHE A 60 -2.85 11.04 7.60
N VAL A 61 -1.85 10.64 6.82
CA VAL A 61 -1.63 9.25 6.42
C VAL A 61 -0.40 8.71 7.14
N TYR A 62 -0.53 7.55 7.78
CA TYR A 62 0.58 6.84 8.44
C TYR A 62 0.79 5.44 7.85
N VAL A 63 2.04 4.95 7.82
CA VAL A 63 2.42 3.77 7.04
C VAL A 63 3.05 2.65 7.88
N GLU A 64 4.10 2.92 8.66
CA GLU A 64 4.96 1.89 9.23
C GLU A 64 4.46 1.34 10.59
N MET A 65 3.80 0.17 10.56
CA MET A 65 3.15 -0.39 11.76
C MET A 65 4.14 -0.77 12.88
N ALA A 66 5.41 -1.02 12.58
CA ALA A 66 6.43 -1.26 13.59
C ALA A 66 6.54 -0.12 14.61
N PHE A 67 6.47 1.13 14.14
CA PHE A 67 6.50 2.30 15.02
C PHE A 67 5.15 2.60 15.62
N PHE A 68 4.08 2.55 14.81
CA PHE A 68 2.74 2.86 15.30
C PHE A 68 2.29 1.91 16.40
N SER A 69 2.52 0.60 16.24
CA SER A 69 2.18 -0.43 17.24
C SER A 69 2.92 -0.19 18.56
N ARG A 70 4.22 0.10 18.49
CA ARG A 70 5.02 0.45 19.67
C ARG A 70 4.48 1.71 20.36
N TRP A 71 4.21 2.76 19.60
CA TRP A 71 3.63 3.99 20.12
C TRP A 71 2.28 3.75 20.77
N TRP A 72 1.39 3.02 20.09
CA TRP A 72 0.05 2.69 20.54
C TRP A 72 0.03 2.02 21.92
N HIS A 73 0.93 1.06 22.15
CA HIS A 73 1.04 0.35 23.44
C HIS A 73 1.60 1.20 24.59
N GLN A 74 2.20 2.35 24.29
CA GLN A 74 2.68 3.30 25.29
C GLN A 74 1.66 4.39 25.63
N GLN A 75 0.52 4.43 24.93
CA GLN A 75 -0.48 5.47 25.12
C GLN A 75 -1.45 5.17 26.26
N THR A 76 -2.00 6.23 26.86
CA THR A 76 -3.10 6.11 27.81
C THR A 76 -4.41 5.75 27.11
N ASN A 77 -5.39 5.26 27.87
CA ASN A 77 -6.71 4.91 27.34
C ASN A 77 -7.39 6.11 26.67
N GLU A 78 -7.21 7.32 27.19
CA GLU A 78 -7.79 8.55 26.64
C GLU A 78 -7.21 8.85 25.25
N THR A 79 -5.89 8.73 25.09
CA THR A 79 -5.24 8.92 23.80
C THR A 79 -5.64 7.82 22.82
N GLN A 80 -5.68 6.56 23.26
CA GLN A 80 -6.12 5.45 22.43
C GLN A 80 -7.56 5.64 21.92
N GLN A 81 -8.48 6.10 22.78
CA GLN A 81 -9.85 6.44 22.39
C GLN A 81 -9.89 7.59 21.38
N ALA A 82 -9.11 8.65 21.61
CA ALA A 82 -9.04 9.78 20.69
C ALA A 82 -8.54 9.35 19.29
N VAL A 83 -7.54 8.48 19.23
CA VAL A 83 -7.00 7.93 17.99
C VAL A 83 -8.04 7.04 17.29
N ARG A 84 -8.73 6.15 18.02
CA ARG A 84 -9.82 5.33 17.46
C ARG A 84 -10.87 6.20 16.79
N GLU A 85 -11.25 7.31 17.43
CA GLU A 85 -12.21 8.25 16.87
C GLU A 85 -11.68 8.96 15.61
N LEU A 86 -10.40 9.37 15.60
CA LEU A 86 -9.77 9.94 14.41
C LEU A 86 -9.71 8.96 13.23
N VAL A 87 -9.46 7.68 13.49
CA VAL A 87 -9.47 6.61 12.48
C VAL A 87 -10.89 6.38 11.97
N ARG A 88 -11.87 6.23 12.87
CA ARG A 88 -13.30 6.08 12.53
C ARG A 88 -13.83 7.23 11.67
N GLN A 89 -13.35 8.45 11.90
CA GLN A 89 -13.71 9.63 11.12
C GLN A 89 -12.96 9.74 9.77
N GLY A 90 -12.01 8.86 9.47
CA GLY A 90 -11.15 8.95 8.28
C GLY A 90 -10.21 10.16 8.30
N ARG A 91 -9.79 10.58 9.50
CA ARG A 91 -8.89 11.73 9.69
C ARG A 91 -7.45 11.30 9.92
N LEU A 92 -7.28 10.15 10.58
CA LEU A 92 -6.03 9.39 10.53
C LEU A 92 -6.29 8.16 9.67
N GLU A 93 -5.65 8.07 8.52
CA GLU A 93 -5.77 6.94 7.61
C GLU A 93 -4.47 6.15 7.58
N PHE A 94 -4.57 4.82 7.43
CA PHE A 94 -3.41 3.96 7.24
C PHE A 94 -3.25 3.62 5.77
N ALA A 95 -2.03 3.77 5.25
CA ALA A 95 -1.66 3.30 3.92
C ALA A 95 -0.60 2.21 4.04
N ASN A 96 -0.57 1.28 3.07
CA ASN A 96 0.20 0.04 3.14
C ASN A 96 -0.24 -0.90 4.29
N GLY A 97 0.02 -0.51 5.54
CA GLY A 97 -0.35 -1.23 6.76
C GLY A 97 0.50 -2.45 7.07
N GLY A 98 1.59 -2.69 6.33
CA GLY A 98 2.60 -3.68 6.68
C GLY A 98 3.41 -3.25 7.90
N TRP A 99 4.17 -4.20 8.47
CA TRP A 99 5.10 -3.88 9.55
C TRP A 99 6.13 -2.83 9.13
N VAL A 100 6.58 -2.92 7.88
CA VAL A 100 7.49 -1.98 7.21
C VAL A 100 7.02 -1.71 5.78
N MET A 101 7.62 -0.72 5.12
CA MET A 101 7.62 -0.63 3.66
C MET A 101 8.75 -1.53 3.14
N ASN A 102 8.45 -2.75 2.72
CA ASN A 102 9.48 -3.72 2.35
C ASN A 102 10.17 -3.36 1.02
N ASP A 103 11.45 -3.73 0.89
CA ASP A 103 12.13 -3.77 -0.40
C ASP A 103 11.43 -4.74 -1.36
N GLU A 104 11.55 -4.50 -2.66
CA GLU A 104 10.93 -5.30 -3.73
C GLU A 104 11.94 -6.09 -4.57
N ALA A 105 13.25 -5.86 -4.40
CA ALA A 105 14.29 -6.52 -5.18
C ALA A 105 14.86 -7.78 -4.51
N ALA A 106 15.06 -7.74 -3.21
CA ALA A 106 15.79 -8.76 -2.42
C ALA A 106 14.89 -9.45 -1.38
N THR A 107 13.57 -9.34 -1.49
CA THR A 107 12.61 -9.97 -0.59
C THR A 107 11.99 -11.22 -1.20
N HIS A 108 11.78 -12.25 -0.38
CA HIS A 108 11.02 -13.42 -0.78
C HIS A 108 9.53 -13.17 -0.53
N TYR A 109 8.65 -13.55 -1.47
CA TYR A 109 7.21 -13.27 -1.38
C TYR A 109 6.58 -13.76 -0.07
N GLY A 110 7.00 -14.90 0.47
CA GLY A 110 6.53 -15.41 1.76
C GLY A 110 6.83 -14.45 2.92
N ALA A 111 8.03 -13.86 2.95
CA ALA A 111 8.41 -12.88 3.97
C ALA A 111 7.65 -11.55 3.79
N ILE A 112 7.32 -11.17 2.55
CA ILE A 112 6.46 -10.02 2.26
C ILE A 112 5.07 -10.26 2.86
N VAL A 113 4.49 -11.45 2.64
CA VAL A 113 3.18 -11.83 3.21
C VAL A 113 3.22 -11.82 4.74
N ASP A 114 4.26 -12.37 5.36
CA ASP A 114 4.38 -12.42 6.83
C ASP A 114 4.39 -11.02 7.44
N GLN A 115 5.24 -10.11 6.92
CA GLN A 115 5.35 -8.76 7.46
C GLN A 115 4.10 -7.91 7.17
N MET A 116 3.43 -8.12 6.03
CA MET A 116 2.14 -7.47 5.73
C MET A 116 1.08 -7.96 6.71
N THR A 117 1.01 -9.28 6.92
CA THR A 117 0.02 -9.91 7.81
C THR A 117 0.19 -9.42 9.24
N LEU A 118 1.42 -9.26 9.72
CA LEU A 118 1.70 -8.77 11.07
C LEU A 118 1.12 -7.35 11.29
N GLY A 119 1.39 -6.42 10.38
CA GLY A 119 0.89 -5.05 10.48
C GLY A 119 -0.63 -4.95 10.30
N LEU A 120 -1.18 -5.65 9.29
CA LEU A 120 -2.61 -5.64 9.00
C LEU A 120 -3.43 -6.29 10.11
N ARG A 121 -2.91 -7.35 10.74
CA ARG A 121 -3.56 -7.97 11.89
C ARG A 121 -3.59 -7.03 13.09
N PHE A 122 -2.50 -6.34 13.38
CA PHE A 122 -2.48 -5.31 14.42
C PHE A 122 -3.54 -4.23 14.16
N LEU A 123 -3.66 -3.75 12.92
CA LEU A 123 -4.69 -2.77 12.54
C LEU A 123 -6.09 -3.32 12.71
N GLN A 124 -6.34 -4.57 12.30
CA GLN A 124 -7.65 -5.20 12.43
C GLN A 124 -8.05 -5.38 13.90
N ASP A 125 -7.17 -5.97 14.71
CA ASP A 125 -7.42 -6.22 16.12
C ASP A 125 -7.60 -4.91 16.91
N THR A 126 -6.98 -3.82 16.44
CA THR A 126 -7.03 -2.52 17.10
C THR A 126 -8.19 -1.65 16.63
N PHE A 127 -8.44 -1.53 15.33
CA PHE A 127 -9.34 -0.53 14.75
C PHE A 127 -10.49 -1.11 13.93
N GLY A 128 -10.55 -2.43 13.73
CA GLY A 128 -11.57 -3.05 12.91
C GLY A 128 -11.49 -2.60 11.44
N ASP A 129 -12.64 -2.61 10.77
CA ASP A 129 -12.77 -2.23 9.37
C ASP A 129 -12.40 -0.75 9.10
N ASP A 130 -12.52 0.13 10.10
CA ASP A 130 -12.17 1.55 9.97
C ASP A 130 -10.66 1.75 9.80
N GLY A 131 -9.83 0.85 10.35
CA GLY A 131 -8.37 0.90 10.22
C GLY A 131 -7.81 0.20 9.00
N ARG A 132 -8.66 -0.40 8.16
CA ARG A 132 -8.20 -1.18 7.00
C ARG A 132 -7.60 -0.27 5.91
N PRO A 133 -6.32 -0.46 5.53
CA PRO A 133 -5.74 0.26 4.41
C PRO A 133 -6.44 -0.08 3.09
N ARG A 134 -6.69 0.93 2.26
CA ARG A 134 -7.31 0.79 0.94
C ARG A 134 -6.32 0.92 -0.22
N VAL A 135 -5.13 1.42 0.07
CA VAL A 135 -4.06 1.69 -0.91
C VAL A 135 -2.72 1.23 -0.36
N ALA A 136 -1.88 0.71 -1.25
CA ALA A 136 -0.47 0.48 -0.96
C ALA A 136 0.32 1.79 -1.07
N TRP A 137 1.42 1.89 -0.33
CA TRP A 137 2.26 3.10 -0.30
C TRP A 137 3.73 2.71 -0.30
N HIS A 138 4.31 2.60 -1.49
CA HIS A 138 5.71 2.25 -1.73
C HIS A 138 6.40 3.42 -2.44
N ILE A 139 6.86 4.40 -1.66
CA ILE A 139 7.44 5.65 -2.18
C ILE A 139 8.97 5.64 -2.28
N ASP A 140 9.64 4.74 -1.55
CA ASP A 140 11.11 4.68 -1.46
C ASP A 140 11.77 3.31 -1.77
N PRO A 141 11.06 2.21 -2.13
CA PRO A 141 11.74 1.05 -2.70
C PRO A 141 12.47 1.39 -4.02
N PHE A 142 13.68 0.86 -4.19
CA PHE A 142 14.51 1.13 -5.35
C PHE A 142 14.14 0.26 -6.56
N GLY A 143 13.00 0.59 -7.16
CA GLY A 143 12.37 -0.17 -8.23
C GLY A 143 11.21 -1.01 -7.70
N HIS A 144 10.29 -1.38 -8.59
CA HIS A 144 9.08 -2.12 -8.24
C HIS A 144 9.01 -3.46 -8.95
N SER A 145 8.59 -4.49 -8.22
CA SER A 145 8.40 -5.83 -8.76
C SER A 145 6.94 -6.04 -9.19
N ARG A 146 6.74 -6.81 -10.26
CA ARG A 146 5.38 -7.23 -10.66
C ARG A 146 4.72 -8.09 -9.56
N GLU A 147 5.53 -8.83 -8.81
CA GLU A 147 5.04 -9.70 -7.75
C GLU A 147 4.45 -8.91 -6.59
N GLN A 148 5.05 -7.78 -6.20
CA GLN A 148 4.49 -6.89 -5.18
C GLN A 148 3.10 -6.38 -5.56
N ALA A 149 2.90 -5.99 -6.83
CA ALA A 149 1.58 -5.57 -7.32
C ALA A 149 0.55 -6.70 -7.24
N SER A 150 0.95 -7.94 -7.60
CA SER A 150 0.12 -9.14 -7.48
C SER A 150 -0.29 -9.42 -6.03
N LEU A 151 0.65 -9.30 -5.09
CA LEU A 151 0.40 -9.50 -3.66
C LEU A 151 -0.55 -8.42 -3.10
N PHE A 152 -0.33 -7.15 -3.43
CA PHE A 152 -1.23 -6.08 -2.98
C PHE A 152 -2.66 -6.22 -3.50
N ALA A 153 -2.84 -6.63 -4.76
CA ALA A 153 -4.16 -6.89 -5.30
C ALA A 153 -4.91 -7.99 -4.51
N GLN A 154 -4.19 -9.00 -4.02
CA GLN A 154 -4.78 -10.10 -3.24
C GLN A 154 -5.01 -9.73 -1.76
N VAL A 155 -4.04 -9.04 -1.14
CA VAL A 155 -4.05 -8.73 0.30
C VAL A 155 -4.90 -7.51 0.62
N LEU A 156 -4.82 -6.44 -0.18
CA LEU A 156 -5.53 -5.18 0.09
C LEU A 156 -6.90 -5.14 -0.59
N CYS A 157 -7.00 -5.62 -1.84
CA CYS A 157 -8.24 -5.57 -2.61
C CYS A 157 -9.06 -6.88 -2.58
N GLY A 158 -8.46 -8.00 -2.17
CA GLY A 158 -9.13 -9.30 -2.12
C GLY A 158 -9.96 -9.54 -0.85
N PRO A 159 -10.78 -10.61 -0.83
CA PRO A 159 -11.48 -11.08 0.36
C PRO A 159 -10.54 -11.75 1.39
N LEU A 160 -9.21 -11.75 1.15
CA LEU A 160 -8.18 -12.37 1.99
C LEU A 160 -8.02 -11.70 3.36
N TRP A 161 -8.79 -10.65 3.61
CA TRP A 161 -9.08 -10.13 4.95
C TRP A 161 -10.04 -11.09 5.71
N MET A 162 -9.73 -12.40 5.76
CA MET A 162 -10.52 -13.40 6.46
C MET A 162 -9.68 -14.25 7.41
N HIS A 163 -10.00 -14.08 8.70
CA HIS A 163 -9.84 -14.99 9.84
C HIS A 163 -8.40 -15.42 10.23
N PRO A 164 -8.01 -15.35 11.52
CA PRO A 164 -6.66 -15.69 12.01
C PRO A 164 -6.27 -17.19 11.94
N SER A 165 -6.89 -17.99 11.07
CA SER A 165 -6.74 -19.45 11.02
C SER A 165 -6.20 -20.01 9.71
N LEU A 166 -5.85 -19.19 8.72
CA LEU A 166 -5.29 -19.69 7.46
C LEU A 166 -3.76 -19.55 7.44
N VAL A 167 -3.10 -20.55 8.01
CA VAL A 167 -1.76 -20.93 7.57
C VAL A 167 -1.88 -21.37 6.12
N LEU A 168 -1.20 -20.69 5.20
CA LEU A 168 -1.03 -21.15 3.84
C LEU A 168 -0.29 -22.49 3.89
N THR A 169 -1.04 -23.60 3.87
CA THR A 169 -0.44 -24.90 3.61
C THR A 169 0.06 -24.88 2.16
N PRO A 170 1.33 -25.24 1.90
CA PRO A 170 1.80 -25.35 0.53
C PRO A 170 0.97 -26.42 -0.20
N PRO A 171 0.70 -26.24 -1.50
CA PRO A 171 -0.07 -27.23 -2.26
C PRO A 171 0.72 -28.54 -2.29
N SER A 172 0.19 -29.58 -1.64
CA SER A 172 0.69 -30.95 -1.81
C SER A 172 0.60 -31.34 -3.28
N PRO A 173 1.66 -31.95 -3.85
CA PRO A 173 1.64 -32.34 -5.25
C PRO A 173 0.73 -33.55 -5.44
N LEU A 174 -0.20 -33.40 -6.39
CA LEU A 174 -0.83 -34.46 -7.18
C LEU A 174 -1.54 -35.57 -6.41
N THR A 175 -2.87 -35.51 -6.40
CA THR A 175 -3.75 -36.64 -6.79
C THR A 175 -5.19 -36.15 -6.93
N SER A 176 -5.63 -35.95 -8.16
CA SER A 176 -7.05 -35.98 -8.56
C SER A 176 -7.42 -37.44 -8.87
N PRO A 177 -8.69 -37.90 -8.77
CA PRO A 177 -9.76 -37.37 -9.61
C PRO A 177 -11.13 -37.20 -8.93
N TRP A 178 -11.85 -36.18 -9.42
CA TRP A 178 -13.26 -35.80 -9.28
C TRP A 178 -14.29 -36.83 -8.81
N PRO A 179 -15.41 -36.34 -8.21
CA PRO A 179 -16.73 -36.81 -8.58
C PRO A 179 -17.49 -35.76 -9.41
N VAL A 180 -18.11 -36.28 -10.46
CA VAL A 180 -19.08 -35.65 -11.36
C VAL A 180 -20.35 -35.27 -10.58
N VAL A 181 -20.83 -34.04 -10.74
CA VAL A 181 -22.18 -33.63 -10.32
C VAL A 181 -23.03 -33.41 -11.57
N THR A 182 -24.07 -34.22 -11.73
CA THR A 182 -25.10 -34.07 -12.77
C THR A 182 -26.14 -33.02 -12.35
N PRO A 183 -26.61 -32.13 -13.24
CA PRO A 183 -27.72 -31.24 -12.94
C PRO A 183 -29.07 -31.90 -13.27
N ALA A 184 -29.94 -32.01 -12.27
CA ALA A 184 -31.34 -32.38 -12.44
C ALA A 184 -32.13 -31.22 -13.05
N ARG A 185 -33.00 -31.55 -14.01
CA ARG A 185 -33.74 -30.62 -14.88
C ARG A 185 -35.19 -30.48 -14.40
N SER A 186 -35.59 -29.27 -14.01
CA SER A 186 -36.93 -28.68 -14.18
C SER A 186 -36.76 -27.16 -13.98
N GLY A 187 -37.28 -26.23 -14.75
CA GLY A 187 -38.28 -26.21 -15.81
C GLY A 187 -39.04 -24.90 -15.65
N SER A 188 -38.57 -23.79 -16.25
CA SER A 188 -39.33 -22.55 -16.44
C SER A 188 -38.51 -21.57 -17.31
N LYS A 189 -39.18 -21.00 -18.32
CA LYS A 189 -38.62 -20.28 -19.47
C LYS A 189 -38.34 -18.80 -19.15
N SER A 190 -37.18 -18.30 -19.55
CA SER A 190 -36.97 -17.00 -20.22
C SER A 190 -35.49 -16.84 -20.59
N GLU A 191 -35.19 -16.78 -21.88
CA GLU A 191 -33.84 -16.49 -22.41
C GLU A 191 -33.59 -14.98 -22.47
N PRO A 192 -32.32 -14.57 -22.42
CA PRO A 192 -31.81 -13.80 -23.55
C PRO A 192 -30.43 -14.29 -24.05
N LEU A 193 -30.44 -14.68 -25.33
CA LEU A 193 -29.42 -14.63 -26.39
C LEU A 193 -27.94 -14.40 -25.99
N LEU A 194 -27.15 -15.45 -26.23
CA LEU A 194 -25.69 -15.47 -26.30
C LEU A 194 -25.15 -14.81 -27.58
N TRP A 195 -24.04 -14.08 -27.43
CA TRP A 195 -22.84 -14.00 -28.27
C TRP A 195 -22.84 -14.68 -29.66
N THR A 196 -22.53 -13.92 -30.72
CA THR A 196 -21.59 -14.31 -31.80
C THR A 196 -21.18 -13.06 -32.61
N LEU A 197 -19.87 -12.77 -32.73
CA LEU A 197 -19.15 -12.47 -33.99
C LEU A 197 -17.82 -11.73 -33.74
N LEU A 198 -16.72 -12.47 -33.91
CA LEU A 198 -15.39 -11.97 -34.22
C LEU A 198 -15.21 -11.97 -35.75
N SER A 199 -14.73 -10.83 -36.27
CA SER A 199 -13.86 -10.65 -37.45
C SER A 199 -14.38 -11.01 -38.85
N LEU A 200 -14.44 -10.02 -39.77
CA LEU A 200 -14.01 -10.12 -41.18
C LEU A 200 -13.88 -8.71 -41.85
N LEU A 201 -12.66 -8.40 -42.31
CA LEU A 201 -12.22 -7.65 -43.51
C LEU A 201 -12.16 -6.10 -43.60
N SER A 202 -10.96 -5.66 -44.02
CA SER A 202 -10.28 -4.35 -44.22
C SER A 202 -10.71 -3.57 -45.50
N PRO A 203 -10.07 -2.47 -46.03
CA PRO A 203 -8.83 -1.74 -45.65
C PRO A 203 -8.81 -0.17 -45.73
N LEU A 204 -7.74 0.42 -45.18
CA LEU A 204 -6.93 1.64 -45.50
C LEU A 204 -7.33 2.60 -46.66
N PRO A 205 -6.98 3.91 -46.61
CA PRO A 205 -5.60 4.34 -46.90
C PRO A 205 -4.99 5.45 -46.03
N ALA A 206 -3.68 5.36 -45.89
CA ALA A 206 -2.76 6.41 -45.45
C ALA A 206 -2.32 7.26 -46.66
N LEU A 207 -2.07 8.56 -46.44
CA LEU A 207 -1.16 9.40 -47.23
C LEU A 207 -0.71 10.61 -46.39
N ALA A 208 0.58 10.91 -46.48
CA ALA A 208 1.44 11.78 -45.64
C ALA A 208 1.34 13.29 -46.02
N PRO A 209 2.14 14.29 -45.53
CA PRO A 209 3.62 14.26 -45.32
C PRO A 209 4.18 14.98 -44.07
N PRO A 210 5.51 14.90 -43.82
CA PRO A 210 6.18 15.40 -42.62
C PRO A 210 6.99 16.68 -42.89
N HIS A 211 6.82 17.75 -42.11
CA HIS A 211 7.80 18.84 -42.04
C HIS A 211 7.74 19.60 -40.71
N MET A 212 8.92 20.06 -40.28
CA MET A 212 9.23 21.14 -39.32
C MET A 212 9.51 20.77 -37.84
N LEU A 213 10.81 20.83 -37.51
CA LEU A 213 11.43 21.51 -36.36
C LEU A 213 11.07 20.99 -34.94
N GLY A 214 12.01 20.71 -34.04
CA GLY A 214 13.41 21.08 -34.00
C GLY A 214 14.15 20.44 -32.83
N SER A 215 15.46 20.62 -32.89
CA SER A 215 16.47 20.28 -31.90
C SER A 215 16.12 20.80 -30.50
N TRP A 216 16.17 19.91 -29.51
CA TRP A 216 16.49 20.30 -28.14
C TRP A 216 17.64 19.43 -27.63
N LEU A 217 18.73 20.13 -27.30
CA LEU A 217 19.96 19.61 -26.76
C LEU A 217 19.74 18.98 -25.38
N LEU A 218 20.20 17.73 -25.24
CA LEU A 218 20.51 17.11 -23.95
C LEU A 218 21.89 17.58 -23.48
N PRO A 219 22.04 18.13 -22.26
CA PRO A 219 23.35 18.19 -21.62
C PRO A 219 23.68 16.82 -21.02
N LYS A 220 24.72 16.18 -21.58
CA LYS A 220 25.42 15.06 -20.94
C LYS A 220 26.07 15.54 -19.64
N LEU A 221 25.61 15.06 -18.49
CA LEU A 221 26.37 15.09 -17.25
C LEU A 221 27.03 13.73 -17.04
N SER A 222 28.26 13.59 -17.53
CA SER A 222 29.13 12.46 -17.23
C SER A 222 29.85 12.69 -15.91
N GLY A 223 29.22 12.31 -14.79
CA GLY A 223 29.84 12.23 -13.47
C GLY A 223 30.33 10.81 -13.18
N ARG A 224 31.64 10.59 -13.25
CA ARG A 224 32.30 9.30 -13.05
C ARG A 224 32.40 9.01 -11.54
N TRP A 225 31.55 8.13 -11.01
CA TRP A 225 31.66 7.61 -9.63
C TRP A 225 32.75 6.54 -9.54
N LYS A 226 33.71 6.73 -8.62
CA LYS A 226 34.64 5.69 -8.16
C LYS A 226 34.32 5.37 -6.69
N PRO A 227 34.11 4.11 -6.30
CA PRO A 227 33.96 3.76 -4.88
C PRO A 227 35.34 3.74 -4.20
N ARG A 228 35.45 4.43 -3.05
CA ARG A 228 36.50 4.16 -2.05
C ARG A 228 35.92 3.20 -1.02
N VAL A 229 36.58 2.07 -0.89
CA VAL A 229 36.41 1.13 0.22
C VAL A 229 37.19 1.71 1.41
N LEU A 230 36.53 1.82 2.56
CA LEU A 230 37.14 1.80 3.89
C LEU A 230 36.44 0.70 4.68
#